data_AF-A0A8S2V711-F1
#
_entry.id   AF-A0A8S2V711-F1
#
_cell.length_a   1.000
_cell.length_b   1.000
_cell.length_c   1.000
_cell.angle_alpha   90.00
_cell.angle_beta   90.00
_cell.angle_gamma   90.00
#
_symmetry.space_group_name_H-M   'P 1'
#
loop_
_entity.id
_entity.type
_entity.pdbx_description
1 polymer ?
#
loop_
_entity_poly.entity_id
_entity_poly.type
_entity_poly.pdbx_seq_one_letter_code
_entity_poly.pdbx_strand_id
1 'polypeptide(L)'
;IPISGVSPQGISLLDRLLSFDHRTRPTAQEALSDSYFEHLHDPMEEPSAEVLVDEHQDATYPIAKWKSILWKMIEDFEPPPWAIEDNDDDI
;
A
#
# COMPACT_ATOMS: atom_id res chain seq x y z
N ILE A 1 -17.80 10.19 26.95
CA ILE A 1 -18.78 11.01 26.22
C ILE A 1 -19.11 10.25 24.95
N PRO A 2 -20.36 9.85 24.68
CA PRO A 2 -20.69 9.23 23.40
C PRO A 2 -20.53 10.26 22.28
N ILE A 3 -19.70 9.96 21.29
CA ILE A 3 -19.49 10.80 20.12
C ILE A 3 -20.67 10.56 19.20
N SER A 4 -21.57 11.55 19.08
CA SER A 4 -22.77 11.43 18.24
C SER A 4 -22.38 11.33 16.77
N GLY A 5 -22.96 10.36 16.05
CA GLY A 5 -22.77 10.19 14.60
C GLY A 5 -21.63 9.25 14.18
N VAL A 6 -20.99 8.56 15.13
CA VAL A 6 -19.92 7.60 14.83
C VAL A 6 -20.33 6.19 15.31
N SER A 7 -20.02 5.16 14.53
CA SER A 7 -20.31 3.77 14.92
C SER A 7 -19.48 3.37 16.15
N PRO A 8 -20.05 2.61 17.11
CA PRO A 8 -19.31 2.09 18.26
C PRO A 8 -18.08 1.25 17.86
N GLN A 9 -18.20 0.47 16.78
CA GLN A 9 -17.12 -0.35 16.23
C GLN A 9 -15.97 0.53 15.70
N GLY A 10 -16.29 1.64 15.02
CA GLY A 10 -15.29 2.58 14.51
C GLY A 10 -14.52 3.27 15.62
N ILE A 11 -15.19 3.64 16.72
CA ILE A 11 -14.53 4.20 17.90
C ILE A 11 -13.56 3.18 18.52
N SER A 12 -14.00 1.93 18.70
CA SER A 12 -13.17 0.84 19.24
C SER A 12 -11.94 0.54 18.38
N LEU A 13 -12.07 0.63 17.05
CA LEU A 13 -10.96 0.50 16.12
C LEU A 13 -9.97 1.67 16.24
N LEU A 14 -10.46 2.91 16.30
CA LEU A 14 -9.63 4.10 16.46
C LEU A 14 -8.84 4.09 17.77
N ASP A 15 -9.45 3.65 18.88
CA ASP A 15 -8.77 3.55 20.17
C ASP A 15 -7.54 2.60 20.11
N ARG A 16 -7.61 1.52 19.32
CA ARG A 16 -6.47 0.61 19.11
C ARG A 16 -5.46 1.16 18.11
N LEU A 17 -5.92 1.74 16.99
CA LEU A 17 -5.04 2.29 15.95
C LEU A 17 -4.22 3.49 16.46
N LEU A 18 -4.83 4.34 17.29
CA LEU A 18 -4.22 5.55 17.83
C LEU A 18 -3.50 5.32 19.17
N SER A 19 -3.18 4.06 19.49
CA SER A 19 -2.39 3.76 20.69
C SER A 19 -1.02 4.44 20.62
N PHE A 20 -0.60 5.01 21.76
CA PHE A 20 0.70 5.65 21.90
C PHE A 20 1.84 4.65 21.71
N ASP A 21 1.71 3.45 22.28
CA ASP A 21 2.66 2.37 22.06
C ASP A 21 2.39 1.71 20.70
N HIS A 22 3.29 1.94 19.74
CA HIS A 22 3.17 1.39 18.39
C HIS A 22 3.11 -0.14 18.35
N ARG A 23 3.66 -0.83 19.37
CA ARG A 23 3.68 -2.30 19.44
C ARG A 23 2.32 -2.88 19.80
N THR A 24 1.43 -2.05 20.34
CA THR A 24 0.05 -2.42 20.71
C THR A 24 -0.95 -2.09 19.62
N ARG A 25 -0.53 -1.38 18.56
CA ARG A 25 -1.38 -1.11 17.41
C ARG A 25 -1.59 -2.41 16.63
N PRO A 26 -2.80 -2.63 16.09
CA PRO A 26 -3.01 -3.73 15.16
C PRO A 26 -2.22 -3.48 13.87
N THR A 27 -1.79 -4.56 13.24
CA THR A 27 -1.29 -4.56 11.86
C THR A 27 -2.41 -4.20 10.88
N ALA A 28 -2.05 -3.86 9.63
CA ALA A 28 -3.05 -3.60 8.59
C ALA A 28 -3.98 -4.81 8.38
N GLN A 29 -3.43 -6.03 8.37
CA GLN A 29 -4.19 -7.27 8.24
C GLN A 29 -5.16 -7.47 9.41
N GLU A 30 -4.70 -7.31 10.66
CA GLU A 30 -5.57 -7.42 11.84
C GLU A 30 -6.66 -6.34 11.87
N ALA A 31 -6.38 -5.15 11.34
CA ALA A 31 -7.35 -4.07 11.24
C ALA A 31 -8.40 -4.34 10.15
N LEU A 32 -8.03 -4.93 9.02
CA LEU A 32 -8.96 -5.31 7.94
C LEU A 32 -9.96 -6.38 8.38
N SER A 33 -9.54 -7.32 9.23
CA SER A 33 -10.42 -8.33 9.84
C SER A 33 -11.29 -7.80 10.99
N ASP A 34 -11.31 -6.49 11.26
CA ASP A 34 -12.13 -5.92 12.32
C ASP A 34 -13.63 -5.93 12.00
N SER A 35 -14.46 -6.10 13.02
CA SER A 35 -15.93 -6.01 12.92
C SER A 35 -16.45 -4.72 12.26
N TYR A 36 -15.68 -3.64 12.32
CA TYR A 36 -16.02 -2.39 11.62
C TYR A 36 -16.06 -2.56 10.09
N PHE A 37 -15.27 -3.49 9.52
CA PHE A 37 -15.20 -3.77 8.09
C PHE A 37 -15.88 -5.07 7.67
N GLU A 38 -16.68 -5.71 8.53
CA GLU A 38 -17.28 -7.04 8.26
C GLU A 38 -18.01 -7.14 6.91
N HIS A 39 -18.63 -6.04 6.45
CA HIS A 39 -19.36 -6.00 5.17
C HIS A 39 -18.48 -5.72 3.94
N LEU A 40 -17.21 -5.39 4.15
CA LEU A 40 -16.24 -5.05 3.11
C LEU A 40 -15.08 -6.03 3.05
N HIS A 41 -14.80 -6.74 4.14
CA HIS A 41 -13.65 -7.64 4.25
C HIS A 41 -13.80 -8.86 3.35
N ASP A 42 -12.84 -9.04 2.45
CA ASP A 42 -12.70 -10.23 1.61
C ASP A 42 -11.21 -10.60 1.47
N PRO A 43 -10.75 -11.69 2.13
CA PRO A 43 -9.35 -12.11 2.06
C PRO A 43 -8.84 -12.45 0.65
N MET A 44 -9.73 -12.71 -0.31
CA MET A 44 -9.33 -12.98 -1.71
C MET A 44 -9.06 -11.70 -2.50
N GLU A 45 -9.70 -10.60 -2.12
CA GLU A 45 -9.52 -9.27 -2.73
C GLU A 45 -8.52 -8.40 -1.94
N GLU A 46 -7.86 -8.96 -0.93
CA GLU A 46 -6.84 -8.31 -0.09
C GLU A 46 -5.45 -8.99 -0.24
N PRO A 47 -4.86 -9.04 -1.46
CA PRO A 47 -3.59 -9.70 -1.67
C PRO A 47 -2.41 -8.94 -1.04
N SER A 48 -1.42 -9.70 -0.59
CA SER A 48 -0.12 -9.13 -0.21
C SER A 48 0.78 -8.98 -1.44
N ALA A 49 1.56 -7.90 -1.48
CA ALA A 49 2.59 -7.73 -2.49
C ALA A 49 3.73 -8.74 -2.29
N GLU A 50 4.45 -9.03 -3.38
CA GLU A 50 5.71 -9.76 -3.29
C GLU A 50 6.74 -8.96 -2.48
N VAL A 51 7.70 -9.65 -1.88
CA VAL A 51 8.77 -9.00 -1.09
C VAL A 51 9.61 -8.14 -2.02
N LEU A 52 9.58 -6.83 -1.81
CA LEU A 52 10.45 -5.89 -2.51
C LEU A 52 11.89 -6.04 -2.01
N VAL A 53 12.76 -6.58 -2.86
CA VAL A 53 14.21 -6.65 -2.61
C VAL A 53 14.88 -5.55 -3.40
N ASP A 54 15.17 -4.42 -2.74
CA ASP A 54 15.96 -3.34 -3.33
C ASP A 54 17.45 -3.56 -3.02
N GLU A 55 18.19 -4.06 -4.01
CA GLU A 55 19.63 -4.28 -3.92
C GLU A 55 20.46 -3.00 -3.75
N HIS A 56 19.84 -1.82 -3.88
CA HIS A 56 20.49 -0.52 -3.77
C HIS A 56 20.08 0.27 -2.52
N GLN A 57 19.20 -0.26 -1.66
CA GLN A 57 18.63 0.47 -0.51
C GLN A 57 19.69 1.13 0.40
N ASP A 58 20.77 0.41 0.71
CA ASP A 58 21.86 0.90 1.58
C ASP A 58 23.11 1.35 0.80
N ALA A 59 23.00 1.46 -0.53
CA ALA A 59 24.13 1.76 -1.39
C ALA A 59 24.46 3.27 -1.43
N THR A 60 25.75 3.60 -1.35
CA THR A 60 26.24 4.96 -1.59
C THR A 60 26.97 5.03 -2.92
N TYR A 61 26.26 5.41 -3.97
CA TYR A 61 26.83 5.58 -5.31
C TYR A 61 26.98 7.04 -5.72
N PRO A 62 27.96 7.36 -6.59
CA PRO A 62 27.99 8.65 -7.28
C PRO A 62 26.72 8.85 -8.14
N ILE A 63 26.32 10.10 -8.34
CA ILE A 63 25.14 10.48 -9.14
C ILE A 63 25.12 9.81 -10.52
N ALA A 64 26.28 9.69 -11.17
CA ALA A 64 26.39 9.05 -12.49
C ALA A 64 25.90 7.60 -12.50
N LYS A 65 26.18 6.84 -11.43
CA LYS A 65 25.76 5.44 -11.31
C LYS A 65 24.26 5.34 -11.04
N TRP A 66 23.71 6.19 -10.16
CA TRP A 66 22.27 6.29 -9.95
C TRP A 66 21.50 6.59 -11.25
N LYS A 67 22.01 7.52 -12.06
CA LYS A 67 21.44 7.81 -13.38
C LYS A 67 21.41 6.58 -14.28
N SER A 68 22.48 5.79 -14.30
CA SER A 68 22.53 4.57 -15.12
C SER A 68 21.53 3.49 -14.65
N ILE A 69 21.35 3.34 -13.33
CA ILE A 69 20.39 2.39 -12.75
C ILE A 69 18.97 2.81 -13.11
N LEU A 70 18.62 4.08 -12.89
CA LEU A 70 17.29 4.60 -13.22
C LEU A 70 17.00 4.54 -14.72
N TRP A 71 17.99 4.83 -15.56
CA TRP A 71 17.84 4.73 -17.01
C TRP A 71 17.49 3.29 -17.42
N LYS A 72 18.20 2.31 -16.86
CA LYS A 72 17.89 0.90 -17.11
C LYS A 72 16.49 0.52 -16.62
N MET A 73 16.06 0.99 -15.44
CA MET A 73 14.70 0.75 -14.94
C MET A 73 13.62 1.29 -15.87
N ILE A 74 13.86 2.42 -16.55
CA ILE A 74 12.95 2.96 -17.55
C ILE A 74 12.93 2.08 -18.81
N GLU A 75 14.08 1.62 -19.27
CA GLU A 75 14.19 0.75 -20.44
C GLU A 75 13.53 -0.62 -20.21
N ASP A 76 13.66 -1.17 -19.00
CA ASP A 76 13.10 -2.46 -18.59
C ASP A 76 11.61 -2.36 -18.14
N PHE A 77 11.02 -1.17 -18.14
CA PHE A 77 9.64 -0.97 -17.68
C PHE A 77 8.64 -1.56 -18.69
N GLU A 78 7.83 -2.51 -18.22
CA GLU A 78 6.69 -3.03 -18.97
C GLU A 78 5.39 -2.42 -18.41
N PRO A 79 4.61 -1.66 -19.21
CA PRO A 79 3.35 -1.11 -18.74
C PRO A 79 2.37 -2.23 -18.42
N PRO A 80 1.54 -2.09 -17.38
CA PRO A 80 0.55 -3.09 -17.06
C PRO A 80 -0.51 -3.16 -18.18
N PRO A 81 -1.16 -4.31 -18.40
CA PRO A 81 -2.09 -4.51 -19.52
C PRO A 81 -3.22 -3.47 -19.60
N TRP A 82 -3.66 -2.95 -18.45
CA TRP A 82 -4.72 -1.94 -18.35
C TRP A 82 -4.25 -0.51 -18.65
N ALA A 83 -2.93 -0.25 -18.69
CA ALA A 83 -2.38 1.05 -19.09
C ALA A 83 -2.23 1.18 -20.62
N ILE A 84 -2.57 0.13 -21.35
CA ILE A 84 -2.60 0.09 -22.81
C ILE A 84 -4.05 0.32 -23.25
N GLU A 85 -4.57 1.54 -23.07
CA GLU A 85 -5.86 1.96 -23.65
C GLU A 85 -5.64 3.10 -24.67
N ASP A 86 -6.06 2.81 -25.89
CA ASP A 86 -6.46 3.67 -27.01
C ASP A 86 -5.51 4.77 -27.48
N ASN A 87 -4.41 4.40 -28.15
CA ASN A 87 -4.05 5.16 -29.35
C ASN A 87 -5.04 4.75 -30.44
N ASP A 88 -6.25 5.31 -30.38
CA ASP A 88 -7.09 5.47 -31.56
C ASP A 88 -6.21 6.11 -32.64
N ASP A 89 -6.09 5.42 -33.76
CA ASP A 89 -5.52 5.89 -35.02
C ASP A 89 -6.34 7.10 -35.55
N ASP A 90 -6.26 8.24 -34.87
CA ASP A 90 -6.77 9.55 -35.30
C ASP A 90 -5.59 10.44 -35.75
N ILE A 91 -4.89 10.02 -36.83
CA ILE A 91 -4.23 10.92 -37.81
C ILE A 91 -4.38 10.35 -39.22
#